data_AF-A0A3N5UXA0-F1
#
_entry.id   AF-A0A3N5UXA0-F1
#
_cell.length_a   1.000
_cell.length_b   1.000
_cell.length_c   1.000
_cell.angle_alpha   90.00
_cell.angle_beta   90.00
_cell.angle_gamma   90.00
#
_symmetry.space_group_name_H-M   'P 1'
#
loop_
_entity.id
_entity.type
_entity.pdbx_description
1 polymer ?
#
loop_
_entity_poly.entity_id
_entity_poly.type
_entity_poly.pdbx_seq_one_letter_code
_entity_poly.pdbx_strand_id
1 'polypeptide(L)'
;TSLAGRPMGTHGLHIHEAGRCDPPFATAGGHFNPEPKQHGKDNKMGRHAGDLPNLAVPENGRVIVDLVEPMVSLRSGANSLMDGDGSALVVHERGDDNRTDPDGNAGARIACGVITR
;
A
#
# COMPACT_ATOMS: atom_id res chain seq x y z
N THR A 1 -6.83 -2.32 10.42
CA THR A 1 -6.70 -3.64 9.73
C THR A 1 -5.91 -4.61 10.59
N SER A 2 -6.23 -5.91 10.56
CA SER A 2 -5.46 -6.97 11.23
C SER A 2 -4.78 -7.87 10.19
N LEU A 3 -3.50 -8.19 10.40
CA LEU A 3 -2.70 -9.06 9.55
C LEU A 3 -2.06 -10.15 10.41
N ALA A 4 -1.98 -11.39 9.91
CA ALA A 4 -1.44 -12.54 10.64
C ALA A 4 -0.54 -13.43 9.77
N GLY A 5 0.37 -14.16 10.41
CA GLY A 5 1.22 -15.17 9.77
C GLY A 5 2.24 -14.59 8.78
N ARG A 6 2.73 -13.37 9.03
CA ARG A 6 3.79 -12.73 8.23
C ARG A 6 5.16 -12.89 8.87
N PRO A 7 6.24 -12.84 8.08
CA PRO A 7 7.60 -12.77 8.63
C PRO A 7 7.71 -11.62 9.64
N MET A 8 8.51 -11.82 10.68
CA MET A 8 8.89 -10.73 11.57
C MET A 8 9.74 -9.73 10.78
N GLY A 9 9.52 -8.43 10.99
CA GLY A 9 10.32 -7.39 10.37
C GLY A 9 9.51 -6.16 9.98
N THR A 10 10.19 -5.29 9.23
CA THR A 10 9.60 -4.09 8.65
C THR A 10 9.13 -4.40 7.23
N HIS A 11 7.88 -4.05 6.92
CA HIS A 11 7.25 -4.31 5.64
C HIS A 11 6.61 -3.05 5.05
N GLY A 12 6.85 -2.78 3.77
CA GLY A 12 6.16 -1.74 3.01
C GLY A 12 4.67 -2.02 2.94
N LEU A 13 3.87 -0.96 3.00
CA LEU A 13 2.42 -1.01 2.95
C LEU A 13 1.93 0.03 1.97
N HIS A 14 1.20 -0.40 0.95
CA HIS A 14 0.71 0.51 -0.08
C HIS A 14 -0.75 0.24 -0.41
N ILE A 15 -1.48 1.29 -0.76
CA ILE A 15 -2.75 1.17 -1.47
C ILE A 15 -2.43 1.11 -2.96
N HIS A 16 -2.90 0.07 -3.63
CA HIS A 16 -2.75 -0.18 -5.04
C HIS A 16 -4.03 0.15 -5.81
N GLU A 17 -3.85 0.51 -7.09
CA GLU A 17 -4.87 1.11 -7.95
C GLU A 17 -5.99 0.18 -8.43
N ALA A 18 -5.88 -1.13 -8.20
CA ALA A 18 -6.93 -2.08 -8.58
C ALA A 18 -7.29 -3.01 -7.42
N GLY A 19 -8.59 -3.23 -7.23
CA GLY A 19 -9.17 -4.16 -6.25
C GLY A 19 -9.02 -5.63 -6.65
N ARG A 20 -7.81 -6.07 -7.06
CA ARG A 20 -7.56 -7.43 -7.57
C ARG A 20 -6.33 -8.07 -6.93
N CYS A 21 -6.54 -9.15 -6.19
CA CYS A 21 -5.50 -9.85 -5.42
C CYS A 21 -5.18 -11.26 -5.96
N ASP A 22 -5.10 -11.42 -7.28
CA ASP A 22 -4.72 -12.70 -7.89
C ASP A 22 -3.21 -12.96 -7.65
N PRO A 23 -2.77 -14.05 -6.99
CA PRO A 23 -1.34 -14.32 -6.77
C PRO A 23 -0.55 -14.36 -8.10
N PRO A 24 0.65 -13.75 -8.20
CA PRO A 24 1.48 -13.14 -7.15
C PRO A 24 1.17 -11.65 -6.87
N PHE A 25 -0.09 -11.24 -6.92
CA PHE A 25 -0.65 -9.93 -6.62
C PHE A 25 -0.25 -8.80 -7.57
N ALA A 26 0.35 -9.11 -8.72
CA ALA A 26 0.64 -8.14 -9.77
C ALA A 26 -0.64 -7.48 -10.32
N THR A 27 -1.78 -8.18 -10.26
CA THR A 27 -3.09 -7.70 -10.72
C THR A 27 -3.61 -6.49 -9.96
N ALA A 28 -3.07 -6.19 -8.78
CA ALA A 28 -3.43 -4.98 -8.03
C ALA A 28 -2.93 -3.70 -8.73
N GLY A 29 -2.07 -3.81 -9.76
CA GLY A 29 -1.53 -2.65 -10.48
C GLY A 29 -0.42 -1.94 -9.71
N GLY A 30 -0.18 -0.67 -10.03
CA GLY A 30 0.74 0.23 -9.34
C GLY A 30 0.18 0.80 -8.03
N HIS A 31 0.92 1.72 -7.40
CA HIS A 31 0.42 2.45 -6.24
C HIS A 31 -0.69 3.41 -6.67
N PHE A 32 -1.69 3.59 -5.82
CA PHE A 32 -2.75 4.57 -6.05
C PHE A 32 -2.16 5.99 -6.12
N ASN A 33 -2.20 6.61 -7.31
CA ASN A 33 -1.49 7.86 -7.61
C ASN A 33 -2.31 8.77 -8.57
N PRO A 34 -3.36 9.45 -8.08
CA PRO A 34 -4.18 10.32 -8.92
C PRO A 34 -3.48 11.64 -9.33
N GLU A 35 -2.35 12.00 -8.71
CA GLU A 35 -1.65 13.29 -8.88
C GLU A 35 -0.27 13.19 -9.58
N PRO A 36 -0.12 12.26 -10.54
CA PRO A 36 1.15 11.73 -11.07
C PRO A 36 2.44 12.11 -10.32
N LYS A 37 2.52 11.76 -9.02
CA LYS A 37 3.72 11.96 -8.20
C LYS A 37 4.72 10.84 -8.40
N GLN A 38 5.95 11.03 -7.94
CA GLN A 38 6.87 9.91 -7.68
C GLN A 38 6.58 9.29 -6.32
N HIS A 39 7.15 8.11 -6.07
CA HIS A 39 7.03 7.44 -4.78
C HIS A 39 7.81 8.15 -3.66
N GLY A 40 7.26 8.06 -2.45
CA GLY A 40 8.00 8.23 -1.21
C GLY A 40 7.92 9.63 -0.62
N LYS A 41 7.62 9.72 0.68
CA LYS A 41 7.52 11.00 1.42
C LYS A 41 8.85 11.75 1.53
N ASP A 42 9.97 11.03 1.41
CA ASP A 42 11.31 11.59 1.50
C ASP A 42 11.88 11.90 0.09
N ASN A 43 11.08 11.69 -0.97
CA ASN A 43 11.35 12.15 -2.32
C ASN A 43 10.74 13.55 -2.55
N LYS A 44 11.54 14.49 -3.07
CA LYS A 44 11.11 15.86 -3.37
C LYS A 44 9.99 15.94 -4.42
N MET A 45 9.89 14.92 -5.28
CA MET A 45 8.84 14.80 -6.30
C MET A 45 7.66 13.93 -5.83
N GLY A 46 7.73 13.41 -4.61
CA GLY A 46 6.72 12.53 -4.02
C GLY A 46 5.61 13.26 -3.26
N ARG A 47 4.68 12.54 -2.65
CA ARG A 47 4.52 11.06 -2.58
C ARG A 47 3.27 10.59 -3.32
N HIS A 48 3.15 9.29 -3.62
CA HIS A 48 1.87 8.74 -4.08
C HIS A 48 0.82 8.84 -2.95
N ALA A 49 -0.45 8.99 -3.35
CA ALA A 49 -1.57 9.00 -2.40
C ALA A 49 -1.69 7.66 -1.65
N GLY A 50 -1.29 6.55 -2.28
CA GLY A 50 -1.29 5.21 -1.70
C GLY A 50 -0.08 4.84 -0.83
N ASP A 51 0.95 5.70 -0.69
CA ASP A 51 2.15 5.38 0.10
C ASP A 51 1.87 5.43 1.62
N LEU A 52 1.78 4.30 2.31
CA LEU A 52 1.49 4.27 3.75
C LEU A 52 2.75 4.04 4.60
N PRO A 53 2.74 4.36 5.91
CA PRO A 53 3.85 4.01 6.79
C PRO A 53 4.13 2.51 6.80
N ASN A 54 5.41 2.15 6.93
CA ASN A 54 5.85 0.77 7.11
C ASN A 54 5.12 0.07 8.28
N LEU A 55 4.82 -1.21 8.09
CA LEU A 55 4.34 -2.11 9.14
C LEU A 55 5.52 -2.73 9.89
N ALA A 56 5.51 -2.63 11.22
CA ALA A 56 6.41 -3.39 12.08
C ALA A 56 5.69 -4.67 12.55
N VAL A 57 6.05 -5.81 11.99
CA VAL A 57 5.48 -7.11 12.34
C VAL A 57 6.34 -7.75 13.44
N PRO A 58 5.77 -7.99 14.65
CA PRO A 58 6.49 -8.65 15.74
C PRO A 58 6.63 -10.16 15.49
N GLU A 59 7.39 -10.85 16.35
CA GLU A 59 7.70 -12.29 16.23
C GLU A 59 6.45 -13.18 16.14
N ASN A 60 5.35 -12.81 16.80
CA ASN A 60 4.09 -13.56 16.72
C ASN A 60 3.38 -13.45 15.36
N GLY A 61 3.93 -12.67 14.42
CA GLY A 61 3.46 -12.50 13.06
C GLY A 61 2.13 -11.75 12.95
N ARG A 62 1.66 -11.09 14.03
CA ARG A 62 0.39 -10.36 14.09
C ARG A 62 0.61 -8.88 14.31
N VAL A 63 0.00 -8.06 13.48
CA VAL A 63 0.01 -6.60 13.61
C VAL A 63 -1.41 -6.04 13.49
N ILE A 64 -1.71 -5.05 14.33
CA ILE A 64 -2.91 -4.22 14.24
C ILE A 64 -2.41 -2.79 14.09
N VAL A 65 -2.90 -2.11 13.06
CA VAL A 65 -2.60 -0.69 12.83
C VAL A 65 -3.89 0.11 12.66
N ASP A 66 -3.82 1.33 13.17
CA ASP A 66 -4.76 2.42 12.93
C ASP A 66 -3.99 3.53 12.22
N LEU A 67 -4.43 3.91 11.02
CA LEU A 67 -3.72 4.80 10.12
C LEU A 67 -4.69 5.83 9.56
N VAL A 68 -4.22 7.07 9.46
CA VAL A 68 -4.96 8.16 8.82
C VAL A 68 -4.20 8.55 7.55
N GLU A 69 -4.85 8.42 6.39
CA GLU A 69 -4.32 8.84 5.10
C GLU A 69 -5.21 9.96 4.50
N PRO A 70 -4.78 11.23 4.53
CA PRO A 70 -5.60 12.34 4.06
C PRO A 70 -5.71 12.47 2.53
N MET A 71 -4.86 11.81 1.76
CA MET A 71 -4.87 11.91 0.28
C MET A 71 -5.80 10.90 -0.41
N VAL A 72 -6.57 10.13 0.34
CA VAL A 72 -7.53 9.14 -0.19
C VAL A 72 -8.91 9.32 0.41
N SER A 73 -9.93 8.82 -0.28
CA SER A 73 -11.32 8.89 0.19
C SER A 73 -12.10 7.64 -0.18
N LEU A 74 -13.15 7.34 0.59
CA LEU A 74 -14.18 6.36 0.20
C LEU A 74 -15.35 7.00 -0.55
N ARG A 75 -15.35 8.33 -0.69
CA ARG A 75 -16.34 9.09 -1.46
C ARG A 75 -15.91 9.16 -2.91
N SER A 76 -16.86 9.38 -3.82
CA SER A 76 -16.58 9.61 -5.24
C SER A 76 -15.69 10.84 -5.44
N GLY A 77 -14.77 10.78 -6.40
CA GLY A 77 -13.81 11.83 -6.71
C GLY A 77 -12.49 11.25 -7.22
N ALA A 78 -11.54 12.11 -7.60
CA ALA A 78 -10.24 11.68 -8.13
C ALA A 78 -9.42 10.82 -7.15
N ASN A 79 -9.59 11.06 -5.85
CA ASN A 79 -8.89 10.33 -4.78
C ASN A 79 -9.73 9.17 -4.20
N SER A 80 -10.75 8.70 -4.93
CA SER A 80 -11.62 7.63 -4.45
C SER A 80 -10.93 6.27 -4.52
N LEU A 81 -10.93 5.52 -3.42
CA LEU A 81 -10.51 4.11 -3.39
C LEU A 81 -11.62 3.15 -3.87
N MET A 82 -12.83 3.70 -4.09
CA MET A 82 -14.04 2.96 -4.49
C MET A 82 -14.43 3.32 -5.92
N ASP A 83 -13.43 3.57 -6.77
CA ASP A 83 -13.64 3.87 -8.19
C ASP A 83 -13.99 2.59 -8.98
N GLY A 84 -13.95 2.67 -10.32
CA GLY A 84 -14.41 1.59 -11.20
C GLY A 84 -13.62 0.30 -11.06
N ASP A 85 -12.31 0.39 -10.81
CA ASP A 85 -11.42 -0.76 -10.65
C ASP A 85 -11.20 -1.11 -9.17
N GLY A 86 -11.63 -0.24 -8.25
CA GLY A 86 -11.48 -0.38 -6.82
C GLY A 86 -10.03 -0.21 -6.39
N SER A 87 -9.70 -0.63 -5.17
CA SER A 87 -8.32 -0.55 -4.68
C SER A 87 -8.01 -1.72 -3.77
N ALA A 88 -6.72 -2.01 -3.59
CA ALA A 88 -6.25 -3.08 -2.72
C ALA A 88 -5.15 -2.59 -1.79
N LEU A 89 -5.14 -3.08 -0.56
CA LEU A 89 -4.03 -2.91 0.36
C LEU A 89 -3.01 -4.04 0.13
N VAL A 90 -1.75 -3.69 -0.12
CA VAL A 90 -0.67 -4.64 -0.40
C VAL A 90 0.44 -4.49 0.62
N VAL A 91 0.92 -5.62 1.13
CA VAL A 91 2.07 -5.73 2.04
C VAL A 91 3.25 -6.31 1.28
N HIS A 92 4.41 -5.70 1.43
CA HIS A 92 5.63 -6.09 0.72
C HIS A 92 6.60 -6.90 1.59
N GLU A 93 7.54 -7.62 0.97
CA GLU A 93 8.50 -8.49 1.65
C GLU A 93 9.52 -7.73 2.50
N ARG A 94 9.89 -6.50 2.12
CA ARG A 94 10.86 -5.65 2.80
C ARG A 94 10.22 -4.32 3.17
N GLY A 95 10.90 -3.58 4.04
CA GLY A 95 10.53 -2.21 4.37
C GLY A 95 10.72 -1.27 3.17
N ASP A 96 9.82 -0.32 3.06
CA ASP A 96 9.88 0.81 2.12
C ASP A 96 10.94 1.83 2.60
N ASP A 97 11.85 2.23 1.72
CA ASP A 97 12.90 3.25 1.95
C ASP A 97 12.39 4.71 1.91
N ASN A 98 11.10 4.90 1.64
CA ASN A 98 10.32 6.12 1.57
C ASN A 98 10.81 7.13 0.51
N ARG A 99 11.60 6.69 -0.49
CA ARG A 99 12.25 7.61 -1.45
C ARG A 99 12.37 7.08 -2.88
N THR A 100 12.70 5.80 -3.06
CA THR A 100 13.04 5.24 -4.36
C THR A 100 11.80 4.97 -5.20
N ASP A 101 11.74 5.55 -6.39
CA ASP A 101 10.66 5.26 -7.34
C ASP A 101 10.84 3.87 -7.98
N PRO A 102 9.75 3.09 -8.24
CA PRO A 102 8.34 3.43 -8.02
C PRO A 102 7.74 2.91 -6.71
N ASP A 103 8.47 2.14 -5.91
CA ASP A 103 7.91 1.31 -4.83
C ASP A 103 8.75 1.25 -3.55
N GLY A 104 9.73 2.14 -3.41
CA GLY A 104 10.53 2.27 -2.21
C GLY A 104 11.48 1.10 -1.97
N ASN A 105 11.82 0.33 -3.02
CA ASN A 105 12.59 -0.91 -2.91
C ASN A 105 11.96 -1.96 -1.97
N ALA A 106 10.63 -1.90 -1.77
CA ALA A 106 9.93 -2.77 -0.83
C ALA A 106 9.89 -4.25 -1.29
N GLY A 107 10.16 -4.52 -2.57
CA GLY A 107 10.30 -5.88 -3.11
C GLY A 107 8.96 -6.57 -3.39
N ALA A 108 8.98 -7.91 -3.39
CA ALA A 108 7.82 -8.75 -3.71
C ALA A 108 6.58 -8.45 -2.84
N ARG A 109 5.39 -8.65 -3.43
CA ARG A 109 4.09 -8.51 -2.76
C ARG A 109 3.77 -9.82 -2.02
N ILE A 110 3.60 -9.75 -0.70
CA ILE A 110 3.45 -10.95 0.17
C ILE A 110 2.07 -11.10 0.80
N ALA A 111 1.23 -10.06 0.74
CA ALA A 111 -0.18 -10.12 1.08
C ALA A 111 -0.95 -9.05 0.31
N CYS A 112 -2.22 -9.33 0.01
CA CYS A 112 -3.11 -8.41 -0.68
C CYS A 112 -4.52 -8.55 -0.11
N GLY A 113 -5.20 -7.43 0.10
CA GLY A 113 -6.60 -7.39 0.51
C GLY A 113 -7.37 -6.32 -0.25
N VAL A 114 -8.44 -6.72 -0.94
CA VAL A 114 -9.32 -5.77 -1.64
C VAL A 114 -10.01 -4.88 -0.63
N ILE A 115 -10.04 -3.57 -0.88
CA ILE A 115 -10.77 -2.60 -0.06
C ILE A 115 -12.23 -2.65 -0.51
N THR A 116 -13.12 -3.03 0.40
CA THR A 116 -14.57 -3.10 0.17
C THR A 116 -15.31 -2.34 1.27
N ARG A 117 -16.59 -2.04 1.03
CA ARG A 117 -17.50 -1.50 2.05
C ARG A 117 -18.14 -2.60 2.89
#